data_AF-A0A9D7HCW2-F1
#
_entry.id   AF-A0A9D7HCW2-F1
#
_cell.length_a   1.000
_cell.length_b   1.000
_cell.length_c   1.000
_cell.angle_alpha   90.00
_cell.angle_beta   90.00
_cell.angle_gamma   90.00
#
_symmetry.space_group_name_H-M   'P 1'
#
loop_
_entity.id
_entity.type
_entity.pdbx_description
1 polymer ?
#
loop_
_entity_poly.entity_id
_entity_poly.type
_entity_poly.pdbx_seq_one_letter_code
_entity_poly.pdbx_strand_id
1 'polypeptide(L)'
;MQAAQRLTKRIIDAAQSNPDKAYCIWDSDVKGFRLRVRPSGRKTFELKYRAGRRQRLFVIGDYGAFTAEKARKAAEDAKHNASRGGDPQHEKVVHRNAATVAELIQLYLTEGRIDKPNKREFLEVR
;
A
#
# COMPACT_ATOMS: atom_id res chain seq x y z
N MET A 1 20.43 6.70 16.75
CA MET A 1 19.75 6.37 15.47
C MET A 1 20.23 4.99 15.05
N GLN A 2 19.34 4.03 14.79
CA GLN A 2 19.76 2.68 14.38
C GLN A 2 20.49 2.78 13.03
N ALA A 3 21.67 2.17 12.93
CA ALA A 3 22.47 2.19 11.71
C ALA A 3 21.70 1.54 10.55
N ALA A 4 21.77 2.15 9.37
CA ALA A 4 21.19 1.56 8.17
C ALA A 4 22.08 0.40 7.70
N GLN A 5 21.48 -0.76 7.44
CA GLN A 5 22.18 -1.95 6.98
C GLN A 5 21.41 -2.60 5.84
N ARG A 6 22.10 -3.25 4.90
CA ARG A 6 21.44 -3.88 3.76
C ARG A 6 20.51 -4.99 4.23
N LEU A 7 19.23 -4.89 3.94
CA LEU A 7 18.25 -5.90 4.29
C LEU A 7 18.46 -7.14 3.43
N THR A 8 19.04 -8.17 4.03
CA THR A 8 19.20 -9.51 3.45
C THR A 8 18.25 -10.48 4.13
N LYS A 9 17.97 -11.62 3.47
CA LYS A 9 17.15 -12.69 4.05
C LYS A 9 17.62 -13.06 5.46
N ARG A 10 18.93 -13.22 5.66
CA ARG A 10 19.55 -13.56 6.95
C ARG A 10 19.23 -12.55 8.05
N ILE A 11 19.36 -11.26 7.76
CA ILE A 11 19.06 -10.19 8.73
C ILE A 11 17.56 -10.15 9.06
N ILE A 12 16.71 -10.32 8.04
CA ILE A 12 15.26 -10.31 8.21
C ILE A 12 14.81 -11.52 9.03
N ASP A 13 15.36 -12.71 8.77
CA ASP A 13 15.04 -13.93 9.52
C ASP A 13 15.49 -13.82 10.97
N ALA A 14 16.69 -13.29 11.22
CA ALA A 14 17.24 -13.06 12.55
C ALA A 14 16.50 -11.97 13.35
N ALA A 15 15.73 -11.10 12.69
CA ALA A 15 14.98 -10.04 13.37
C ALA A 15 13.85 -10.63 14.23
N GLN A 16 14.04 -10.66 15.54
CA GLN A 16 13.06 -11.15 16.52
C GLN A 16 12.03 -10.06 16.83
N SER A 17 10.76 -10.45 17.02
CA SER A 17 9.73 -9.52 17.47
C SER A 17 9.94 -9.14 18.93
N ASN A 18 9.77 -7.86 19.23
CA ASN A 18 9.65 -7.38 20.60
C ASN A 18 8.15 -7.37 20.99
N PRO A 19 7.72 -8.10 22.03
CA PRO A 19 6.32 -8.19 22.45
C PRO A 19 5.69 -6.84 22.82
N ASP A 20 6.49 -5.87 23.25
CA ASP A 20 5.98 -4.61 23.79
C ASP A 20 5.86 -3.52 22.72
N LYS A 21 6.71 -3.57 21.67
CA LYS A 21 6.80 -2.48 20.71
C LYS A 21 7.24 -2.90 19.32
N ALA A 22 6.57 -2.32 18.31
CA ALA A 22 7.03 -2.40 16.93
C ALA A 22 8.32 -1.58 16.72
N TYR A 23 9.28 -2.14 15.99
CA TYR A 23 10.49 -1.43 15.59
C TYR A 23 10.73 -1.54 14.09
N CYS A 24 11.65 -0.73 13.57
CA CYS A 24 11.94 -0.65 12.14
C CYS A 24 13.44 -0.79 11.89
N ILE A 25 13.81 -1.66 10.96
CA ILE A 25 15.19 -1.83 10.47
C ILE A 25 15.29 -1.12 9.12
N TRP A 26 16.21 -0.16 9.00
CA TRP A 26 16.41 0.60 7.77
C TRP A 26 17.37 -0.10 6.81
N ASP A 27 17.02 -0.08 5.53
CA ASP A 27 17.91 -0.53 4.45
C ASP A 27 18.97 0.54 4.15
N SER A 28 20.19 0.10 3.84
CA SER A 28 21.29 0.99 3.43
C SER A 28 21.21 1.46 1.98
N ASP A 29 20.64 0.63 1.10
CA ASP A 29 20.74 0.84 -0.34
C ASP A 29 19.66 1.81 -0.81
N VAL A 30 18.43 1.61 -0.33
CA VAL A 30 17.29 2.47 -0.67
C VAL A 30 16.93 3.36 0.50
N LYS A 31 17.34 4.63 0.44
CA LYS A 31 16.95 5.63 1.45
C LYS A 31 15.43 5.73 1.56
N GLY A 32 14.92 5.47 2.76
CA GLY A 32 13.48 5.47 3.05
C GLY A 32 12.88 4.07 3.15
N PHE A 33 13.55 3.05 2.61
CA PHE A 33 13.09 1.66 2.66
C PHE A 33 13.44 1.02 4.00
N ARG A 34 12.48 0.29 4.58
CA ARG A 34 12.62 -0.33 5.90
C ARG A 34 11.76 -1.58 6.04
N LEU A 35 12.20 -2.45 6.93
CA LEU A 35 11.40 -3.55 7.45
C LEU A 35 10.79 -3.12 8.78
N ARG A 36 9.46 -3.16 8.89
CA ARG A 36 8.75 -3.01 10.17
C ARG A 36 8.48 -4.37 10.77
N VAL A 37 8.97 -4.61 11.97
CA VAL A 37 8.68 -5.81 12.77
C VAL A 37 7.63 -5.43 13.82
N ARG A 38 6.46 -6.06 13.75
CA ARG A 38 5.38 -5.87 14.72
C ARG A 38 5.55 -6.78 15.94
N PRO A 39 4.94 -6.45 17.09
CA PRO A 39 4.93 -7.33 18.25
C PRO A 39 4.39 -8.73 17.97
N SER A 40 3.43 -8.84 17.06
CA SER A 40 2.83 -10.10 16.62
C SER A 40 3.76 -10.99 15.78
N GLY A 41 5.03 -10.63 15.58
CA GLY A 41 5.95 -11.35 14.69
C GLY A 41 5.80 -10.99 13.20
N ARG A 42 4.74 -10.26 12.81
CA ARG A 42 4.52 -9.88 11.41
C ARG A 42 5.59 -8.88 10.96
N LYS A 43 6.27 -9.22 9.86
CA LYS A 43 7.31 -8.39 9.24
C LYS A 43 6.78 -7.83 7.93
N THR A 44 6.80 -6.51 7.78
CA THR A 44 6.24 -5.81 6.61
C THR A 44 7.27 -4.85 6.03
N PHE A 45 7.41 -4.85 4.70
CA PHE A 45 8.22 -3.90 3.97
C PHE A 45 7.47 -2.58 3.76
N GLU A 46 8.10 -1.49 4.16
CA GLU A 46 7.55 -0.14 4.07
C GLU A 46 8.57 0.81 3.41
N LEU A 47 8.06 1.76 2.62
CA LEU A 47 8.84 2.87 2.07
C LEU A 47 8.33 4.19 2.67
N LYS A 48 9.21 4.91 3.36
CA LYS A 48 9.00 6.29 3.76
C LYS A 48 9.54 7.22 2.68
N TYR A 49 8.67 8.01 2.07
CA TYR A 49 9.02 8.95 1.00
C TYR A 49 8.31 10.30 1.20
N ARG A 50 8.61 11.24 0.31
CA ARG A 50 7.89 12.53 0.23
C ARG A 50 7.21 12.61 -1.13
N ALA A 51 5.94 13.02 -1.10
CA ALA A 51 5.19 13.42 -2.30
C ALA A 51 4.76 14.87 -2.08
N GLY A 52 5.28 15.78 -2.90
CA GLY A 52 5.16 17.22 -2.68
C GLY A 52 5.63 17.64 -1.29
N ARG A 53 4.78 18.31 -0.51
CA ARG A 53 5.10 18.82 0.84
C ARG A 53 4.85 17.81 1.97
N ARG A 54 4.29 16.62 1.68
CA ARG A 54 3.87 15.66 2.72
C ARG A 54 4.81 14.46 2.79
N GLN A 55 5.14 14.04 4.01
CA GLN A 55 5.75 12.73 4.23
C GLN A 55 4.66 11.66 4.13
N ARG A 56 4.94 10.64 3.33
CA ARG A 56 4.04 9.50 3.09
C ARG A 56 4.75 8.21 3.47
N LEU A 57 3.94 7.22 3.77
CA LEU A 57 4.38 5.86 4.01
C LEU A 57 3.63 4.94 3.06
N PHE A 58 4.38 4.19 2.27
CA PHE A 58 3.86 3.21 1.33
C PHE A 58 4.16 1.82 1.84
N VAL A 59 3.10 1.01 2.02
CA VAL A 59 3.24 -0.39 2.42
C VAL A 59 3.35 -1.24 1.16
N ILE A 60 4.51 -1.87 0.98
CA ILE A 60 4.82 -2.70 -0.19
C ILE A 60 4.17 -4.06 -0.02
N GLY A 61 4.47 -4.74 1.09
CA GLY A 61 3.90 -6.05 1.40
C GLY A 61 4.60 -6.76 2.56
N ASP A 62 4.08 -7.92 2.93
CA ASP A 62 4.64 -8.71 4.02
C ASP A 62 5.82 -9.58 3.56
N TYR A 63 6.72 -9.83 4.49
CA TYR A 63 7.80 -10.79 4.31
C TYR A 63 7.23 -12.20 4.20
N GLY A 64 7.68 -12.94 3.19
CA GLY A 64 7.12 -14.24 2.78
C GLY A 64 6.44 -14.15 1.42
N ALA A 65 5.49 -13.21 1.27
CA ALA A 65 4.93 -12.88 -0.05
C ALA A 65 5.92 -12.08 -0.92
N PHE A 66 6.68 -11.19 -0.27
CA PHE A 66 7.77 -10.46 -0.92
C PHE A 66 9.13 -10.92 -0.37
N THR A 67 10.10 -11.07 -1.27
CA THR A 67 11.51 -11.18 -0.91
C THR A 67 12.11 -9.79 -0.72
N ALA A 68 13.22 -9.69 0.01
CA ALA A 68 13.91 -8.42 0.24
C ALA A 68 14.28 -7.69 -1.07
N GLU A 69 14.73 -8.45 -2.08
CA GLU A 69 15.10 -7.90 -3.39
C GLU A 69 13.88 -7.40 -4.17
N LYS A 70 12.80 -8.19 -4.24
CA LYS A 70 11.55 -7.77 -4.90
C LYS A 70 10.95 -6.54 -4.21
N ALA A 71 10.97 -6.51 -2.88
CA ALA A 71 10.51 -5.36 -2.12
C ALA A 71 11.39 -4.12 -2.35
N ARG A 72 12.72 -4.30 -2.47
CA ARG A 72 13.65 -3.20 -2.77
C ARG A 72 13.36 -2.61 -4.15
N LYS A 73 13.20 -3.45 -5.18
CA LYS A 73 12.84 -2.99 -6.53
C LYS A 73 11.51 -2.22 -6.54
N ALA A 74 10.47 -2.77 -5.88
CA ALA A 74 9.19 -2.08 -5.74
C ALA A 74 9.31 -0.74 -4.98
N ALA A 75 10.22 -0.65 -4.01
CA ALA A 75 10.50 0.60 -3.31
C ALA A 75 11.17 1.64 -4.22
N GLU A 76 12.11 1.22 -5.06
CA GLU A 76 12.75 2.08 -6.07
C GLU A 76 11.74 2.60 -7.09
N ASP A 77 10.89 1.71 -7.62
CA ASP A 77 9.83 2.06 -8.58
C ASP A 77 8.85 3.08 -7.98
N ALA A 78 8.38 2.83 -6.75
CA ALA A 78 7.49 3.74 -6.03
C ALA A 78 8.15 5.10 -5.76
N LYS A 79 9.44 5.11 -5.42
CA LYS A 79 10.21 6.33 -5.20
C LYS A 79 10.42 7.10 -6.50
N HIS A 80 10.66 6.41 -7.61
CA HIS A 80 10.76 7.01 -8.93
C HIS A 80 9.43 7.65 -9.34
N ASN A 81 8.30 6.95 -9.21
CA ASN A 81 6.97 7.52 -9.45
C ASN A 81 6.73 8.78 -8.60
N ALA A 82 7.06 8.72 -7.30
CA ALA A 82 6.93 9.88 -6.42
C ALA A 82 7.80 11.08 -6.84
N SER A 83 9.02 10.84 -7.34
CA SER A 83 9.90 11.89 -7.85
C SER A 83 9.36 12.58 -9.11
N ARG A 84 8.56 11.87 -9.91
CA ARG A 84 7.86 12.39 -11.10
C ARG A 84 6.56 13.13 -10.76
N GLY A 85 6.25 13.31 -9.47
CA GLY A 85 5.06 14.01 -9.01
C GLY A 85 3.86 13.10 -8.71
N GLY A 86 3.98 11.78 -8.90
CA GLY A 86 2.95 10.82 -8.51
C GLY A 86 2.85 10.64 -6.98
N ASP A 87 1.74 10.08 -6.50
CA ASP A 87 1.61 9.61 -5.12
C ASP A 87 1.13 8.15 -5.14
N PRO A 88 2.05 7.16 -5.12
CA PRO A 88 1.71 5.73 -5.18
C PRO A 88 0.72 5.29 -4.09
N GLN A 89 0.77 5.94 -2.92
CA GLN A 89 -0.17 5.67 -1.84
C GLN A 89 -1.57 6.20 -2.18
N HIS A 90 -1.66 7.36 -2.85
CA HIS A 90 -2.93 7.90 -3.31
C HIS A 90 -3.53 7.01 -4.40
N GLU A 91 -2.75 6.59 -5.40
CA GLU A 91 -3.18 5.65 -6.44
C GLU A 91 -3.74 4.37 -5.84
N LYS A 92 -3.03 3.77 -4.87
CA LYS A 92 -3.49 2.56 -4.18
C LYS A 92 -4.80 2.77 -3.41
N VAL A 93 -4.99 3.94 -2.79
CA VAL A 93 -6.24 4.28 -2.08
C VAL A 93 -7.38 4.51 -3.06
N VAL A 94 -7.14 5.22 -4.16
CA VAL A 94 -8.13 5.48 -5.22
C VAL A 94 -8.60 4.16 -5.82
N HIS A 95 -7.68 3.26 -6.18
CA HIS A 95 -8.04 1.94 -6.70
C HIS A 95 -8.85 1.10 -5.71
N ARG A 96 -8.49 1.14 -4.41
CA ARG A 96 -9.24 0.40 -3.39
C ARG A 96 -10.64 0.97 -3.15
N ASN A 97 -10.81 2.28 -3.28
CA ASN A 97 -12.07 2.97 -3.05
C ASN A 97 -12.88 3.18 -4.34
N ALA A 98 -12.40 2.67 -5.48
CA ALA A 98 -13.12 2.75 -6.73
C ALA A 98 -14.39 1.88 -6.63
N ALA A 99 -15.52 2.44 -7.04
CA ALA A 99 -16.78 1.72 -7.04
C ALA A 99 -16.67 0.46 -7.90
N THR A 100 -17.17 -0.65 -7.37
CA THR A 100 -17.33 -1.88 -8.13
C THR A 100 -18.44 -1.72 -9.16
N VAL A 101 -18.47 -2.59 -10.18
CA VAL A 101 -19.55 -2.60 -11.17
C VAL A 101 -20.92 -2.82 -10.50
N ALA A 102 -20.98 -3.64 -9.44
CA ALA A 102 -22.21 -3.87 -8.69
C ALA A 102 -22.68 -2.60 -7.95
N GLU A 103 -21.77 -1.90 -7.27
CA GLU A 103 -22.07 -0.62 -6.61
C GLU A 103 -22.49 0.45 -7.63
N LEU A 104 -21.87 0.47 -8.82
CA LEU A 104 -22.26 1.36 -9.90
C LEU A 104 -23.66 1.04 -10.44
N ILE A 105 -24.02 -0.24 -10.59
CA ILE A 105 -25.37 -0.66 -10.97
C ILE A 105 -26.37 -0.19 -9.92
N GLN A 106 -26.07 -0.39 -8.64
CA GLN A 106 -26.95 0.03 -7.56
C GLN A 106 -27.15 1.55 -7.55
N LEU A 107 -26.05 2.31 -7.65
CA LEU A 107 -26.09 3.77 -7.78
C LEU A 107 -26.93 4.21 -8.99
N TYR A 108 -26.79 3.54 -10.13
CA TYR A 108 -27.54 3.83 -11.34
C TYR A 108 -29.04 3.51 -11.25
N LEU A 109 -29.42 2.50 -10.48
CA LEU A 109 -30.82 2.16 -10.23
C LEU A 109 -31.47 3.09 -9.21
N THR A 110 -30.74 3.50 -8.18
CA THR A 110 -31.23 4.37 -7.10
C THR A 110 -31.24 5.85 -7.49
N GLU A 111 -30.12 6.38 -7.97
CA GLU A 111 -29.94 7.81 -8.25
C GLU A 111 -30.11 8.16 -9.73
N GLY A 112 -29.79 7.24 -10.65
CA GLY A 112 -29.91 7.47 -12.09
C GLY A 112 -31.35 7.68 -12.61
N ARG A 113 -32.37 7.48 -11.78
CA ARG A 113 -33.78 7.82 -12.06
C ARG A 113 -34.04 9.33 -11.91
N ILE A 114 -33.27 10.04 -11.10
CA ILE A 114 -33.43 11.50 -10.88
C ILE A 114 -33.10 12.26 -12.18
N ASP A 115 -32.06 11.82 -12.90
CA ASP A 115 -31.62 12.47 -14.15
C ASP A 115 -32.44 12.05 -15.39
N LYS A 116 -33.13 10.90 -15.35
CA LYS A 116 -33.99 10.40 -16.44
C LYS A 116 -35.28 9.78 -15.88
N PRO A 117 -36.31 10.60 -15.58
CA PRO A 117 -37.50 10.16 -14.85
C PRO A 117 -38.36 9.13 -15.60
N ASN A 118 -38.28 9.07 -16.94
CA ASN A 118 -39.09 8.15 -17.76
C ASN A 118 -38.48 6.74 -17.93
N LYS A 119 -37.52 6.37 -17.09
CA LYS A 119 -36.81 5.10 -17.24
C LYS A 119 -37.67 3.93 -16.76
N ARG A 120 -37.92 2.97 -17.67
CA ARG A 120 -38.72 1.76 -17.43
C ARG A 120 -38.15 0.95 -16.27
N GLU A 121 -39.05 0.48 -15.41
CA GLU A 121 -38.73 -0.40 -14.29
C GLU A 121 -38.37 -1.79 -14.82
N PHE A 122 -37.16 -2.25 -14.50
CA PHE A 122 -36.79 -3.65 -14.74
C PHE A 122 -37.40 -4.48 -13.61
N LEU A 123 -38.66 -4.87 -13.76
CA LEU A 123 -39.28 -5.88 -12.90
C LEU A 123 -38.49 -7.18 -13.06
N GLU A 124 -38.04 -7.76 -11.94
CA GLU A 124 -37.40 -9.07 -11.92
C GLU A 124 -38.30 -10.08 -12.64
N VAL A 125 -37.85 -10.53 -13.81
CA VAL A 125 -38.48 -11.66 -14.50
C VAL A 125 -38.08 -12.88 -13.69
N ARG A 126 -39.11 -13.46 -13.06
CA ARG A 126 -39.09 -14.63 -12.20
C ARG A 126 -38.49 -15.86 -12.88
#